data_AF-X1KS31-F1
#
_entry.id   AF-X1KS31-F1
#
_cell.length_a   1.000
_cell.length_b   1.000
_cell.length_c   1.000
_cell.angle_alpha   90.00
_cell.angle_beta   90.00
_cell.angle_gamma   90.00
#
_symmetry.space_group_name_H-M   'P 1'
#
loop_
_entity.id
_entity.type
_entity.pdbx_description
1 polymer ?
#
loop_
_entity_poly.entity_id
_entity_poly.type
_entity_poly.pdbx_seq_one_letter_code
_entity_poly.pdbx_strand_id
1 'polypeptide(L)' 'MAGSRGEKVFQGAILTARYFFDALSVEYAGELTFARIDSKGAIKKHPGALKEAFEAGQRLVTS' A
#
# COMPACT_ATOMS: atom_id res chain seq x y z
N MET A 1 -17.60 14.72 1.93
CA MET A 1 -17.16 13.73 0.93
C MET A 1 -15.78 13.23 1.35
N ALA A 2 -15.66 11.97 1.75
CA ALA A 2 -14.38 11.41 2.19
C ALA A 2 -13.52 11.08 0.96
N GLY A 3 -12.24 11.46 0.99
CA GLY A 3 -11.27 11.26 -0.08
C GLY A 3 -10.79 9.82 -0.21
N SER A 4 -11.67 8.83 -0.13
CA SER A 4 -11.35 7.40 -0.32
C SER A 4 -11.61 6.89 -1.74
N ARG A 5 -12.32 7.68 -2.56
CA ARG A 5 -12.71 7.34 -3.93
C ARG A 5 -11.81 7.90 -5.02
N GLY A 6 -10.85 8.75 -4.67
CA GLY A 6 -9.87 9.25 -5.63
C GLY A 6 -8.92 8.12 -6.06
N GLU A 7 -8.39 8.21 -7.28
CA GLU A 7 -7.39 7.27 -7.77
C GLU A 7 -6.03 7.44 -7.07
N LYS A 8 -5.79 8.62 -6.48
CA LYS A 8 -4.49 9.03 -5.90
C LYS A 8 -4.51 9.18 -4.38
N VAL A 9 -5.43 8.52 -3.70
CA VAL A 9 -5.73 8.76 -2.27
C VAL A 9 -4.59 8.40 -1.32
N PHE A 10 -3.67 7.53 -1.76
CA PHE A 10 -2.47 7.18 -1.00
C PHE A 10 -1.20 7.86 -1.52
N GLN A 11 -1.26 8.65 -2.60
CA GLN A 11 -0.07 9.20 -3.24
C GLN A 11 0.76 10.05 -2.27
N GLY A 12 0.12 10.86 -1.42
CA GLY A 12 0.80 11.64 -0.40
C GLY A 12 1.55 10.75 0.61
N ALA A 13 0.90 9.73 1.15
CA ALA A 13 1.52 8.81 2.11
C ALA A 13 2.67 8.00 1.48
N ILE A 14 2.52 7.56 0.23
CA ILE A 14 3.56 6.84 -0.52
C ILE A 14 4.78 7.75 -0.73
N LEU A 15 4.57 9.01 -1.15
CA LEU A 15 5.67 9.96 -1.33
C LEU A 15 6.39 10.26 -0.01
N THR A 16 5.65 10.43 1.09
CA THR A 16 6.26 10.60 2.42
C THR A 16 7.12 9.41 2.82
N ALA A 17 6.65 8.18 2.62
CA ALA A 17 7.43 6.98 2.91
C ALA A 17 8.68 6.90 2.02
N ARG A 18 8.55 7.15 0.71
CA ARG A 18 9.68 7.17 -0.22
C ARG A 18 10.76 8.16 0.21
N TYR A 19 10.38 9.40 0.53
CA TYR A 19 11.35 10.41 0.98
C TYR A 19 11.97 10.08 2.33
N PHE A 20 11.25 9.41 3.23
CA PHE A 20 11.81 8.94 4.49
C PHE A 20 12.95 7.95 4.27
N PHE A 21 12.75 6.95 3.39
CA PHE A 21 13.80 5.97 3.08
C PHE A 21 14.94 6.57 2.25
N ASP A 22 14.63 7.47 1.32
CA ASP A 22 15.63 8.23 0.54
C ASP A 22 16.57 9.04 1.45
N ALA A 23 16.03 9.73 2.46
CA ALA A 23 16.82 10.47 3.45
C ALA A 23 17.77 9.57 4.27
N LEU A 24 17.45 8.28 4.39
CA LEU A 24 18.28 7.27 5.07
C LEU A 24 19.20 6.52 4.10
N SER A 25 19.20 6.84 2.80
CA SER A 25 19.88 6.08 1.75
C SER A 25 19.49 4.59 1.75
N VAL A 26 18.23 4.30 2.09
CA VAL A 26 17.64 2.96 2.06
C VAL A 26 16.76 2.85 0.82
N GLU A 27 16.90 1.75 0.07
CA GLU A 27 16.05 1.52 -1.09
C GLU A 27 14.59 1.29 -0.67
N TYR A 28 13.70 2.00 -1.35
CA TYR A 28 12.26 1.83 -1.15
C TYR A 28 11.75 0.62 -1.95
N ALA A 29 11.38 -0.45 -1.25
CA ALA A 29 11.00 -1.73 -1.86
C ALA A 29 9.61 -1.77 -2.52
N GLY A 30 8.74 -0.78 -2.26
CA GLY A 30 7.40 -0.69 -2.86
C GLY A 30 6.26 -0.47 -1.87
N GLU A 31 5.04 -0.39 -2.39
CA GLU A 31 3.79 -0.26 -1.64
C GLU A 31 2.75 -1.31 -2.06
N LEU A 32 1.83 -1.63 -1.14
CA LEU A 32 0.58 -2.34 -1.44
C LEU A 32 -0.57 -1.59 -0.77
N THR A 33 -1.50 -1.05 -1.57
CA THR A 33 -2.62 -0.26 -1.07
C THR A 33 -3.95 -0.71 -1.66
N PHE A 34 -5.00 -0.74 -0.84
CA PHE A 34 -6.36 -1.07 -1.27
C PHE A 34 -7.26 0.16 -1.11
N ALA A 35 -7.54 0.87 -2.21
CA ALA A 35 -8.44 2.02 -2.21
C ALA A 35 -9.91 1.58 -2.07
N ARG A 36 -10.80 2.50 -1.67
CA ARG A 36 -12.25 2.27 -1.50
C ARG A 36 -12.64 1.23 -0.42
N ILE A 37 -11.77 1.01 0.57
CA ILE A 37 -12.03 0.17 1.75
C ILE A 37 -12.41 1.05 2.94
N ASP A 38 -13.68 1.45 3.02
CA ASP A 38 -14.12 2.49 3.98
C ASP A 38 -14.78 1.96 5.24
N SER A 39 -15.24 0.71 5.23
CA SER A 39 -15.95 0.10 6.36
C SER A 39 -15.21 -1.09 6.95
N LYS A 40 -15.42 -1.32 8.25
CA LYS A 40 -14.84 -2.46 8.97
C LYS A 40 -15.18 -3.75 8.24
N GLY A 41 -14.15 -4.50 7.85
CA GLY A 41 -14.29 -5.78 7.15
C GLY A 41 -14.57 -5.69 5.64
N ALA A 42 -14.65 -4.49 5.04
CA ALA A 42 -14.85 -4.35 3.59
C ALA A 42 -13.76 -5.04 2.76
N ILE A 43 -12.52 -5.09 3.28
CA ILE A 43 -11.40 -5.80 2.65
C ILE A 43 -11.69 -7.29 2.39
N LYS A 44 -12.58 -7.92 3.16
CA LYS A 44 -12.98 -9.33 2.94
C LYS A 44 -13.70 -9.55 1.60
N LYS A 45 -14.19 -8.48 0.95
CA LYS A 45 -14.79 -8.53 -0.39
C LYS A 45 -13.75 -8.47 -1.51
N HIS A 46 -12.46 -8.31 -1.19
CA HIS A 46 -11.35 -8.34 -2.12
C HIS A 46 -10.68 -9.72 -2.04
N PRO A 47 -11.10 -10.70 -2.87
CA PRO A 47 -10.63 -12.08 -2.73
C PRO A 47 -9.11 -12.23 -2.90
N GLY A 48 -8.47 -11.31 -3.63
CA GLY A 48 -7.02 -11.29 -3.84
C GLY A 48 -6.19 -10.69 -2.69
N ALA A 49 -6.79 -9.92 -1.79
CA ALA A 49 -6.04 -9.04 -0.89
C ALA A 49 -5.02 -9.77 0.00
N LEU A 50 -5.40 -10.94 0.54
CA LEU A 50 -4.49 -11.75 1.35
C LEU A 50 -3.36 -12.37 0.52
N LYS A 51 -3.67 -12.84 -0.70
CA LYS A 51 -2.66 -13.39 -1.62
C LYS A 51 -1.67 -12.32 -2.06
N GLU A 52 -2.16 -11.14 -2.43
CA GLU A 52 -1.34 -10.00 -2.82
C GLU A 52 -0.40 -9.56 -1.69
N ALA A 53 -0.90 -9.51 -0.45
CA ALA A 53 -0.10 -9.19 0.73
C ALA A 53 0.98 -10.26 1.02
N PHE A 54 0.63 -11.54 0.90
CA PHE A 54 1.58 -12.63 1.07
C PHE A 54 2.69 -12.59 0.02
N GLU A 55 2.34 -12.37 -1.25
CA GLU A 55 3.31 -12.25 -2.34
C GLU A 55 4.19 -11.00 -2.21
N ALA A 56 3.64 -9.88 -1.70
CA ALA A 56 4.43 -8.69 -1.39
C ALA A 56 5.51 -9.01 -0.33
N GLY A 57 5.15 -9.76 0.71
CA GLY A 57 6.11 -10.24 1.71
C GLY A 57 7.19 -11.15 1.11
N GLN A 58 6.83 -12.06 0.20
CA GLN A 58 7.81 -12.91 -0.48
C GLN A 58 8.79 -12.10 -1.34
N ARG A 59 8.28 -11.12 -2.09
CA ARG A 59 9.14 -10.23 -2.89
C ARG A 59 10.12 -9.46 -2.00
N LEU A 60 9.66 -8.97 -0.85
CA LEU A 60 10.49 -8.21 0.09
C LEU A 60 11.70 -8.98 0.65
N VAL A 61 11.57 -10.30 0.83
CA VAL A 61 12.67 -11.13 1.35
C VAL A 61 13.57 -11.71 0.26
N THR A 62 13.17 -11.56 -1.01
CA THR A 62 13.90 -12.08 -2.18
C THR A 62 14.54 -10.97 -3.01
N SER A 63 14.18 -9.71 -2.72
CA SER A 63 14.79 -8.50 -3.29
C SER A 63 16.15 -8.21 -2.70
#